data_AF-A0A2L2N495-F1
#
_entry.id   AF-A0A2L2N495-F1
#
_cell.length_a   1.000
_cell.length_b   1.000
_cell.length_c   1.000
_cell.angle_alpha   90.00
_cell.angle_beta   90.00
_cell.angle_gamma   90.00
#
_symmetry.space_group_name_H-M   'P 1'
#
loop_
_entity.id
_entity.type
_entity.pdbx_description
1 polymer ?
#
loop_
_entity_poly.entity_id
_entity_poly.type
_entity_poly.pdbx_seq_one_letter_code
_entity_poly.pdbx_strand_id
1 'polypeptide(L)'
;MWEQFIARCKSKGTTATATLTQFIELYLDDIDNLDAIGGDNLDKRLDSKIKASVEEYLVTSNNSHPNPTNETILAICSRLDKLESQFSSESSNETTAIHNLADLSEKIEGITARMTQFTEAIIKIQNHLNNQPRRGNKSYNNSSFKGHTPRIQPLTEEGLASRLGVSVETVREQRIKLHPPLFVAWCKGKDKSGMGWEFNENTGSYHSVS
;
A
#
# COMPACT_ATOMS: atom_id res chain seq x y z
N MET A 1 28.89 -22.57 -19.73
CA MET A 1 29.25 -23.19 -21.03
C MET A 1 28.08 -23.96 -21.63
N TRP A 2 27.50 -24.94 -20.93
CA TRP A 2 26.33 -25.70 -21.42
C TRP A 2 25.07 -24.84 -21.68
N GLU A 3 24.75 -23.91 -20.78
CA GLU A 3 23.60 -23.01 -20.97
C GLU A 3 23.77 -22.04 -22.15
N GLN A 4 25.00 -21.57 -22.40
CA GLN A 4 25.33 -20.71 -23.54
C GLN A 4 25.19 -21.48 -24.87
N PHE A 5 25.56 -22.76 -24.89
CA PHE A 5 25.34 -23.64 -26.03
C PHE A 5 23.83 -23.81 -26.32
N ILE A 6 23.02 -24.10 -25.29
CA ILE A 6 21.55 -24.23 -25.43
C ILE A 6 20.92 -22.92 -25.92
N ALA A 7 21.33 -21.78 -25.35
CA ALA A 7 20.84 -20.47 -25.77
C ALA A 7 21.15 -20.18 -27.26
N ARG A 8 22.33 -20.60 -27.73
CA ARG A 8 22.76 -20.41 -29.12
C ARG A 8 22.07 -21.36 -30.10
N CYS A 9 21.75 -22.59 -29.70
CA CYS A 9 20.89 -23.47 -30.50
C CYS A 9 19.51 -22.84 -30.68
N LYS A 10 18.91 -22.35 -29.59
CA LYS A 10 17.61 -21.65 -29.63
C LYS A 10 17.64 -20.41 -30.54
N SER A 11 18.71 -19.60 -30.49
CA SER A 11 18.82 -18.42 -31.36
C SER A 11 18.94 -18.75 -32.85
N LYS A 12 19.44 -19.94 -33.18
CA LYS A 12 19.53 -20.45 -34.57
C LYS A 12 18.29 -21.26 -34.99
N GLY A 13 17.27 -21.35 -34.13
CA GLY A 13 16.05 -22.12 -34.40
C GLY A 13 16.24 -23.64 -34.32
N THR A 14 17.33 -24.13 -33.74
CA THR A 14 17.61 -25.56 -33.57
C THR A 14 17.59 -25.96 -32.09
N THR A 15 17.51 -27.26 -31.80
CA THR A 15 17.69 -27.76 -30.44
C THR A 15 19.13 -28.20 -30.24
N ALA A 16 19.60 -28.16 -28.99
CA ALA A 16 20.92 -28.68 -28.61
C ALA A 16 21.08 -30.15 -29.03
N THR A 17 20.01 -30.93 -28.86
CA THR A 17 19.95 -32.33 -29.30
C THR A 17 20.06 -32.46 -30.81
N ALA A 18 19.28 -31.71 -31.60
CA ALA A 18 19.35 -31.78 -33.06
C ALA A 18 20.73 -31.35 -33.59
N THR A 19 21.34 -30.34 -32.97
CA THR A 19 22.67 -29.84 -33.35
C THR A 19 23.75 -30.88 -33.05
N LEU A 20 23.66 -31.57 -31.91
CA LEU A 20 24.59 -32.64 -31.56
C LEU A 20 24.38 -33.89 -32.43
N THR A 21 23.14 -34.26 -32.72
CA THR A 21 22.81 -35.37 -33.63
C THR A 21 23.39 -35.14 -35.02
N GLN A 22 23.25 -33.93 -35.56
CA GLN A 22 23.82 -33.58 -36.86
C GLN A 22 25.35 -33.66 -36.87
N PHE A 23 26.02 -33.25 -35.78
CA PHE A 23 27.47 -33.39 -35.64
C PHE A 23 27.91 -34.85 -35.57
N ILE A 24 27.13 -35.71 -34.90
CA ILE A 24 27.41 -37.15 -34.80
C ILE A 24 27.18 -37.84 -36.15
N GLU A 25 26.11 -37.51 -36.87
CA GLU A 25 25.84 -38.03 -38.22
C GLU A 25 26.97 -37.67 -39.20
N LEU A 26 27.46 -36.42 -39.15
CA LEU A 26 28.62 -35.98 -39.93
C LEU A 26 29.91 -36.75 -39.62
N TYR A 27 30.00 -37.33 -38.41
CA TYR A 27 31.13 -38.13 -37.94
C TYR A 27 31.01 -39.60 -38.34
N LEU A 28 29.79 -40.12 -38.49
CA LEU A 28 29.50 -41.50 -38.86
C LEU A 28 29.53 -41.72 -40.38
N ASP A 29 29.16 -40.73 -41.18
CA ASP A 29 29.26 -40.79 -42.66
C ASP A 29 30.71 -40.97 -43.17
N ASP A 30 31.72 -40.59 -42.37
CA ASP A 30 33.15 -40.75 -42.71
C ASP A 30 33.72 -42.13 -42.28
N ILE A 31 32.94 -43.01 -41.63
CA ILE A 31 33.39 -44.34 -41.16
C ILE A 31 33.33 -45.41 -42.27
N ASP A 32 32.56 -45.22 -43.34
CA ASP A 32 32.50 -46.19 -44.46
C ASP A 32 33.80 -46.25 -45.29
N ASN A 33 34.78 -45.39 -44.99
CA ASN A 33 36.11 -45.36 -45.61
C ASN A 33 37.23 -45.85 -44.66
N LEU A 34 36.90 -46.68 -43.67
CA LEU A 34 37.81 -47.17 -42.63
C LEU A 34 38.57 -48.47 -43.01
N ASP A 35 38.71 -48.80 -44.29
CA ASP A 35 39.46 -50.02 -44.70
C ASP A 35 40.84 -49.70 -45.30
N ALA A 36 41.23 -48.42 -45.32
CA ALA A 36 42.52 -48.00 -45.85
C ALA A 36 43.19 -46.94 -44.96
N ILE A 37 44.30 -47.34 -44.33
CA ILE A 37 45.37 -46.51 -43.76
C ILE A 37 45.25 -46.30 -42.24
N GLY A 38 46.28 -46.80 -41.53
CA GLY A 38 46.39 -46.84 -40.07
C GLY A 38 46.33 -45.49 -39.35
N GLY A 39 45.95 -45.60 -38.07
CA GLY A 39 45.41 -44.53 -37.21
C GLY A 39 46.23 -43.23 -37.07
N ASP A 40 47.54 -43.22 -37.29
CA ASP A 40 48.37 -42.01 -37.11
C ASP A 40 48.12 -40.92 -38.17
N ASN A 41 47.53 -41.27 -39.32
CA ASN A 41 47.25 -40.32 -40.40
C ASN A 41 45.84 -39.70 -40.26
N LEU A 42 44.96 -40.33 -39.47
CA LEU A 42 43.61 -39.86 -39.20
C LEU A 42 43.65 -38.63 -38.28
N ASP A 43 44.45 -38.70 -37.22
CA ASP A 43 44.60 -37.61 -36.24
C ASP A 43 45.16 -36.35 -36.89
N LYS A 44 46.16 -36.46 -37.78
CA LYS A 44 46.76 -35.29 -38.45
C LYS A 44 45.81 -34.64 -39.45
N ARG A 45 45.00 -35.43 -40.16
CA ARG A 45 43.99 -34.94 -41.11
C ARG A 45 42.81 -34.31 -40.38
N LEU A 46 42.41 -34.89 -39.24
CA LEU A 46 41.38 -34.36 -38.36
C LEU A 46 41.83 -33.03 -37.73
N ASP A 47 43.04 -32.98 -37.17
CA ASP A 47 43.62 -31.78 -36.58
C ASP A 47 43.71 -30.63 -37.61
N SER A 48 44.13 -30.95 -38.84
CA SER A 48 44.18 -29.97 -39.92
C SER A 48 42.80 -29.44 -40.33
N LYS A 49 41.76 -30.29 -40.35
CA LYS A 49 40.38 -29.89 -40.66
C LYS A 49 39.76 -29.07 -39.53
N ILE A 50 39.96 -29.48 -38.27
CA ILE A 50 39.50 -28.74 -37.08
C ILE A 50 40.17 -27.37 -37.08
N LYS A 51 41.48 -27.31 -37.30
CA LYS A 51 42.22 -26.05 -37.39
C LYS A 51 41.67 -25.14 -38.48
N ALA A 52 41.48 -25.64 -39.70
CA ALA A 52 40.91 -24.85 -40.79
C ALA A 52 39.49 -24.33 -40.47
N SER A 53 38.63 -25.17 -39.88
CA SER A 53 37.27 -24.77 -39.50
C SER A 53 37.27 -23.72 -38.39
N VAL A 54 38.17 -23.84 -37.40
CA VAL A 54 38.32 -22.86 -36.33
C VAL A 54 38.85 -21.54 -36.89
N GLU A 55 39.81 -21.59 -37.81
CA GLU A 55 40.42 -20.40 -38.42
C GLU A 55 39.42 -19.65 -39.31
N GLU A 56 38.60 -20.37 -40.08
CA GLU A 56 37.45 -19.81 -40.81
C GLU A 56 36.42 -19.17 -39.87
N TYR A 57 36.11 -19.81 -38.74
CA TYR A 57 35.17 -19.28 -37.75
C TYR A 57 35.71 -18.00 -37.06
N LEU A 58 37.01 -17.93 -36.81
CA LEU A 58 37.67 -16.75 -36.24
C LEU A 58 37.76 -15.58 -37.23
N VAL A 59 38.08 -15.85 -38.50
CA VAL A 59 38.09 -14.84 -39.58
C VAL A 59 36.68 -14.29 -39.81
N THR A 60 35.65 -15.13 -39.73
CA THR A 60 34.25 -14.69 -39.85
C THR A 60 33.81 -13.88 -38.63
N SER A 61 34.26 -14.23 -37.42
CA SER A 61 33.99 -13.49 -36.18
C SER A 61 34.58 -12.07 -36.20
N ASN A 62 35.81 -11.90 -36.71
CA ASN A 62 36.46 -10.59 -36.75
C ASN A 62 35.89 -9.65 -37.82
N ASN A 63 35.23 -10.19 -38.84
CA ASN A 63 34.54 -9.39 -39.87
C ASN A 63 33.06 -9.11 -39.55
N SER A 64 32.51 -9.73 -38.49
CA SER A 64 31.10 -9.59 -38.10
C SER A 64 30.87 -8.71 -36.86
N HIS A 65 31.94 -8.09 -36.32
CA HIS A 65 31.78 -6.95 -35.43
C HIS A 65 31.86 -5.66 -36.27
N PRO A 66 30.72 -5.02 -36.61
CA PRO A 66 30.80 -3.64 -37.05
C PRO A 66 31.38 -2.87 -35.87
N ASN A 67 32.58 -2.32 -36.04
CA ASN A 67 33.13 -1.29 -35.19
C ASN A 67 31.98 -0.29 -34.94
N PRO A 68 31.56 -0.02 -33.68
CA PRO A 68 30.37 0.77 -33.42
C PRO A 68 30.49 2.06 -34.21
N THR A 69 29.62 2.23 -35.20
CA THR A 69 29.69 3.39 -36.09
C THR A 69 29.54 4.64 -35.23
N ASN A 70 30.20 5.74 -35.62
CA ASN A 70 30.07 7.01 -34.90
C ASN A 70 28.59 7.39 -34.66
N GLU A 71 27.71 7.01 -35.60
CA GLU A 71 26.26 7.17 -35.49
C GLU A 71 25.65 6.36 -34.34
N THR A 72 26.10 5.12 -34.12
CA THR A 72 25.67 4.29 -32.99
C THR A 72 26.12 4.90 -31.66
N ILE A 73 27.35 5.42 -31.61
CA ILE A 73 27.89 6.09 -30.42
C ILE A 73 27.10 7.37 -30.12
N LEU A 74 26.80 8.19 -31.14
CA LEU A 74 25.97 9.39 -31.00
C LEU A 74 24.54 9.06 -30.55
N ALA A 75 23.95 7.99 -31.07
CA ALA A 75 22.63 7.53 -30.65
C ALA A 75 22.61 7.08 -29.17
N ILE A 76 23.69 6.45 -28.69
CA ILE A 76 23.85 6.07 -27.29
C ILE A 76 24.00 7.32 -26.41
N CYS A 77 24.86 8.27 -26.79
CA CYS A 77 25.04 9.53 -26.06
C CYS A 77 23.74 10.32 -25.95
N SER A 78 23.00 10.49 -27.05
CA SER A 78 21.72 11.20 -27.05
C SER A 78 20.66 10.52 -26.16
N ARG A 79 20.66 9.18 -26.10
CA ARG A 79 19.78 8.44 -25.19
C ARG A 79 20.19 8.62 -23.73
N LEU A 80 21.49 8.65 -23.44
CA LEU A 80 22.00 8.93 -22.09
C LEU A 80 21.63 10.33 -21.62
N ASP A 81 21.85 11.36 -22.45
CA ASP A 81 21.47 12.74 -22.12
C ASP A 81 19.97 12.87 -21.81
N LYS A 82 19.14 12.17 -22.60
CA LYS A 82 17.69 12.15 -22.38
C LYS A 82 17.30 11.47 -21.07
N LEU A 83 17.98 10.39 -20.69
CA LEU A 83 17.75 9.69 -19.43
C LEU A 83 18.21 10.53 -18.23
N GLU A 84 19.37 11.18 -18.31
CA GLU A 84 19.85 12.09 -17.26
C GLU A 84 18.91 13.28 -17.07
N SER A 85 18.40 13.86 -18.16
CA SER A 85 17.42 14.95 -18.10
C SER A 85 16.11 14.52 -17.41
N GLN A 86 15.63 13.30 -17.70
CA GLN A 86 14.44 12.76 -17.04
C GLN A 86 14.65 12.56 -15.53
N PHE A 87 15.77 11.96 -15.12
CA PHE A 87 16.10 11.76 -13.71
C PHE A 87 16.29 13.08 -12.94
N SER A 88 16.91 14.10 -13.54
CA SER A 88 17.04 15.43 -12.93
C SER A 88 15.69 16.10 -12.70
N SER A 89 14.76 15.96 -13.64
CA SER A 89 13.42 16.56 -13.51
C SER A 89 12.57 15.86 -12.44
N GLU A 90 12.67 14.54 -12.33
CA GLU A 90 11.88 13.74 -11.38
C GLU A 90 12.35 13.96 -9.94
N SER A 91 13.67 14.07 -9.73
CA SER A 91 14.27 14.40 -8.44
C SER A 91 13.74 15.71 -7.83
N SER A 92 13.56 16.76 -8.64
CA SER A 92 13.03 18.03 -8.13
C SER A 92 11.58 17.95 -7.60
N ASN A 93 10.76 17.10 -8.21
CA ASN A 93 9.36 16.91 -7.80
C ASN A 93 9.29 16.05 -6.53
N GLU A 94 10.13 15.03 -6.43
CA GLU A 94 10.24 14.17 -5.24
C GLU A 94 10.70 14.96 -4.00
N THR A 95 11.68 15.85 -4.18
CA THR A 95 12.18 16.71 -3.08
C THR A 95 11.08 17.63 -2.53
N THR A 96 10.22 18.14 -3.42
CA THR A 96 9.06 18.98 -3.04
C THR A 96 7.99 18.16 -2.33
N ALA A 97 7.73 16.93 -2.78
CA ALA A 97 6.79 16.01 -2.14
C ALA A 97 7.24 15.62 -0.72
N ILE A 98 8.54 15.36 -0.53
CA ILE A 98 9.13 15.04 0.78
C ILE A 98 8.98 16.23 1.74
N HIS A 99 9.26 17.46 1.29
CA HIS A 99 9.12 18.65 2.13
C HIS A 99 7.65 18.87 2.55
N ASN A 100 6.70 18.68 1.63
CA ASN A 100 5.27 18.78 1.94
C ASN A 100 4.81 17.71 2.94
N LEU A 101 5.33 16.49 2.83
CA LEU A 101 5.07 15.42 3.80
C LEU A 101 5.61 15.75 5.19
N ALA A 102 6.81 16.33 5.28
CA ALA A 102 7.38 16.75 6.55
C ALA A 102 6.55 17.86 7.22
N ASP A 103 6.15 18.89 6.46
CA ASP A 103 5.29 19.98 6.96
C ASP A 103 3.90 19.48 7.40
N LEU A 104 3.33 18.52 6.67
CA LEU A 104 2.08 17.86 7.07
C LEU A 104 2.24 17.05 8.35
N SER A 105 3.35 16.33 8.50
CA SER A 105 3.65 15.56 9.72
C SER A 105 3.76 16.48 10.93
N GLU A 106 4.51 17.59 10.81
CA GLU A 106 4.66 18.59 11.88
C GLU A 106 3.30 19.20 12.28
N LYS A 107 2.45 19.53 11.29
CA LYS A 107 1.10 20.03 11.53
C LYS A 107 0.21 19.03 12.27
N ILE A 108 0.28 17.75 11.90
CA ILE A 108 -0.48 16.68 12.56
C ILE A 108 -0.02 16.50 14.00
N GLU A 109 1.28 16.54 14.26
CA GLU A 109 1.84 16.47 15.60
C GLU A 109 1.40 17.67 16.46
N GLY A 110 1.41 18.87 15.88
CA GLY A 110 0.89 20.09 16.51
C GLY A 110 -0.61 20.02 16.83
N ILE A 111 -1.43 19.46 15.94
CA ILE A 111 -2.87 19.24 16.19
C ILE A 111 -3.06 18.24 17.32
N THR A 112 -2.29 17.15 17.31
CA THR A 112 -2.35 16.09 18.33
C THR A 112 -2.02 16.66 19.71
N ALA A 113 -0.95 17.46 19.82
CA ALA A 113 -0.57 18.12 21.07
C ALA A 113 -1.67 19.05 21.61
N ARG A 114 -2.29 19.87 20.74
CA ARG A 114 -3.42 20.74 21.14
C ARG A 114 -4.64 19.92 21.58
N MET A 115 -4.92 18.80 20.93
CA MET A 115 -6.04 17.93 21.29
C MET A 115 -5.82 17.26 22.64
N THR A 116 -4.59 16.87 22.97
CA THR A 116 -4.21 16.42 24.31
C THR A 116 -4.45 17.52 25.35
N GLN A 117 -4.01 18.76 25.07
CA GLN A 117 -4.24 19.90 25.96
C GLN A 117 -5.74 20.19 26.18
N PHE A 118 -6.55 20.11 25.13
CA PHE A 118 -8.01 20.24 25.27
C PHE A 118 -8.61 19.13 26.12
N THR A 119 -8.17 17.90 25.93
CA THR A 119 -8.63 16.75 26.72
C THR A 119 -8.30 16.94 28.20
N GLU A 120 -7.08 17.34 28.53
CA GLU A 120 -6.69 17.66 29.91
C GLU A 120 -7.51 18.82 30.50
N ALA A 121 -7.76 19.88 29.73
CA ALA A 121 -8.56 21.00 30.17
C ALA A 121 -10.01 20.58 30.47
N ILE A 122 -10.61 19.75 29.61
CA ILE A 122 -11.96 19.20 29.83
C ILE A 122 -12.00 18.37 31.12
N ILE A 123 -11.00 17.50 31.34
CA ILE A 123 -10.90 16.71 32.58
C ILE A 123 -10.79 17.61 33.80
N LYS A 124 -9.94 18.66 33.75
CA LYS A 124 -9.81 19.64 34.84
C LYS A 124 -11.12 20.37 35.13
N ILE A 125 -11.85 20.79 34.10
CA ILE A 125 -13.15 21.45 34.24
C ILE A 125 -14.17 20.49 34.87
N GLN A 126 -14.26 19.25 34.38
CA GLN A 126 -15.17 18.24 34.93
C GLN A 126 -14.86 17.94 36.40
N ASN A 127 -13.57 17.79 36.74
CA ASN A 127 -13.14 17.59 38.13
C ASN A 127 -13.48 18.79 39.01
N HIS A 128 -13.30 20.02 38.50
CA HIS A 128 -13.67 21.23 39.24
C HIS A 128 -15.18 21.29 39.49
N LEU A 129 -16.01 20.99 38.48
CA LEU A 129 -17.46 20.98 38.60
C LEU A 129 -17.96 19.88 39.56
N ASN A 130 -17.37 18.68 39.52
CA ASN A 130 -17.72 17.58 40.41
C ASN A 130 -17.27 17.81 41.85
N ASN A 131 -16.15 18.50 42.07
CA ASN A 131 -15.61 18.77 43.40
C ASN A 131 -16.05 20.13 43.98
N GLN A 132 -16.85 20.93 43.25
CA GLN A 132 -17.44 22.12 43.84
C GLN A 132 -18.42 21.69 44.94
N PRO A 133 -18.24 22.17 46.19
CA PRO A 133 -19.27 21.98 47.20
C PRO A 133 -20.51 22.67 46.66
N ARG A 134 -21.55 21.87 46.34
CA ARG A 134 -22.88 22.40 46.03
C ARG A 134 -23.18 23.42 47.11
N ARG A 135 -23.17 24.71 46.75
CA ARG A 135 -23.64 25.79 47.63
C ARG A 135 -25.09 25.44 47.91
N GLY A 136 -25.30 24.71 49.01
CA GLY A 136 -26.61 24.41 49.52
C GLY A 136 -27.25 25.74 49.79
N ASN A 137 -28.21 26.12 48.94
CA ASN A 137 -29.22 27.08 49.34
C ASN A 137 -29.78 26.53 50.66
N LYS A 138 -29.42 27.17 51.78
CA LYS A 138 -30.07 26.98 53.07
C LYS A 138 -31.51 27.47 52.91
N SER A 139 -32.35 26.63 52.32
CA SER A 139 -33.79 26.70 52.46
C SER A 139 -34.13 25.87 53.68
N TYR A 140 -34.39 26.55 54.78
CA TYR A 140 -35.09 25.95 55.91
C TYR A 140 -36.47 25.48 55.42
N ASN A 141 -36.66 24.19 55.15
CA ASN A 141 -37.87 23.45 55.50
C ASN A 141 -37.83 21.98 55.05
N ASN A 142 -37.85 21.10 56.04
CA ASN A 142 -38.77 19.97 56.19
C ASN A 142 -39.22 19.20 54.92
N SER A 143 -38.73 17.97 54.75
CA SER A 143 -39.59 16.76 54.65
C SER A 143 -38.82 15.55 54.11
N SER A 144 -39.03 14.41 54.76
CA SER A 144 -38.49 13.10 54.41
C SER A 144 -39.25 12.44 53.24
N PHE A 145 -39.14 12.99 52.04
CA PHE A 145 -39.61 12.29 50.84
C PHE A 145 -38.43 11.97 49.92
N LYS A 146 -37.95 10.73 50.00
CA LYS A 146 -37.29 10.06 48.86
C LYS A 146 -38.34 10.00 47.74
N GLY A 147 -38.43 11.06 46.95
CA GLY A 147 -39.22 11.06 45.74
C GLY A 147 -38.61 10.05 44.78
N HIS A 148 -39.31 8.94 44.54
CA HIS A 148 -39.12 8.18 43.32
C HIS A 148 -39.32 9.15 42.16
N THR A 149 -38.24 9.53 41.47
CA THR A 149 -38.37 10.14 40.14
C THR A 149 -39.17 9.15 39.30
N PRO A 150 -40.36 9.51 38.79
CA PRO A 150 -41.16 8.61 37.97
C PRO A 150 -40.27 8.11 36.83
N ARG A 151 -40.07 6.79 36.75
CA ARG A 151 -39.29 6.17 35.69
C ARG A 151 -40.02 6.47 34.39
N ILE A 152 -39.48 7.38 33.59
CA ILE A 152 -40.09 7.76 32.31
C ILE A 152 -40.12 6.48 31.47
N GLN A 153 -41.29 6.19 30.88
CA GLN A 153 -41.43 5.02 30.04
C GLN A 153 -40.45 5.12 28.85
N PRO A 154 -39.86 4.00 28.41
CA PRO A 154 -39.02 3.98 27.23
C PRO A 154 -39.78 4.57 26.04
N LEU A 155 -39.15 5.48 25.30
CA LEU A 155 -39.76 6.15 24.16
C LEU A 155 -39.39 5.44 22.86
N THR A 156 -40.32 5.40 21.91
CA THR A 156 -39.99 5.06 20.52
C THR A 156 -39.24 6.21 19.85
N GLU A 157 -38.69 5.97 18.66
CA GLU A 157 -37.95 7.00 17.91
C GLU A 157 -38.84 8.21 17.59
N GLU A 158 -40.12 7.98 17.27
CA GLU A 158 -41.13 9.01 17.02
C GLU A 158 -41.49 9.78 18.29
N GLY A 159 -41.60 9.08 19.42
CA GLY A 159 -41.86 9.68 20.72
C GLY A 159 -40.72 10.57 21.18
N LEU A 160 -39.47 10.12 20.97
CA LEU A 160 -38.29 10.92 21.27
C LEU A 160 -38.18 12.14 20.35
N ALA A 161 -38.38 11.97 19.05
CA ALA A 161 -38.36 13.07 18.08
C ALA A 161 -39.37 14.16 18.44
N SER A 162 -40.60 13.76 18.76
CA SER A 162 -41.67 14.66 19.20
C SER A 162 -41.30 15.41 20.48
N ARG A 163 -40.67 14.72 21.43
CA ARG A 163 -40.23 15.31 22.70
C ARG A 163 -39.08 16.32 22.53
N LEU A 164 -38.11 15.99 21.68
CA LEU A 164 -36.97 16.85 21.38
C LEU A 164 -37.31 17.97 20.40
N GLY A 165 -38.51 17.95 19.78
CA GLY A 165 -38.95 18.94 18.80
C GLY A 165 -38.16 18.86 17.49
N VAL A 166 -37.75 17.67 17.08
CA VAL A 166 -36.98 17.41 15.85
C VAL A 166 -37.69 16.35 14.99
N SER A 167 -37.24 16.17 13.75
CA SER A 167 -37.76 15.07 12.92
C SER A 167 -37.18 13.72 13.35
N VAL A 168 -37.89 12.64 13.02
CA VAL A 168 -37.45 11.26 13.30
C VAL A 168 -36.13 10.97 12.60
N GLU A 169 -35.97 11.45 11.37
CA GLU A 169 -34.74 11.33 10.57
C GLU A 169 -33.56 12.00 11.28
N THR A 170 -33.78 13.17 11.88
CA THR A 170 -32.73 13.89 12.61
C THR A 170 -32.25 13.06 13.80
N VAL A 171 -33.16 12.43 14.56
CA VAL A 171 -32.78 11.56 15.69
C VAL A 171 -31.94 10.38 15.20
N ARG A 172 -32.35 9.75 14.09
CA ARG A 172 -31.62 8.62 13.48
C ARG A 172 -30.24 9.01 12.99
N GLU A 173 -30.15 10.12 12.27
CA GLU A 173 -28.88 10.66 11.77
C GLU A 173 -27.92 10.98 12.92
N GLN A 174 -28.40 11.65 13.98
CA GLN A 174 -27.56 11.96 15.12
C GLN A 174 -27.14 10.72 15.91
N ARG A 175 -28.01 9.70 16.00
CA ARG A 175 -27.66 8.42 16.62
C ARG A 175 -26.54 7.70 15.86
N ILE A 176 -26.54 7.76 14.53
CA ILE A 176 -25.50 7.15 13.69
C ILE A 176 -24.22 7.99 13.70
N LYS A 177 -24.35 9.32 13.69
CA LYS A 177 -23.23 10.26 13.58
C LYS A 177 -22.45 10.43 14.89
N LEU A 178 -23.12 10.36 16.04
CA LEU A 178 -22.52 10.65 17.34
C LEU A 178 -22.23 9.36 18.10
N HIS A 179 -21.09 9.32 18.79
CA HIS A 179 -20.80 8.28 19.78
C HIS A 179 -21.83 8.34 20.93
N PRO A 180 -22.26 7.22 21.55
CA PRO A 180 -23.43 7.19 22.45
C PRO A 180 -23.47 8.26 23.56
N PRO A 181 -22.38 8.58 24.28
CA PRO A 181 -22.37 9.66 25.27
C PRO A 181 -22.61 11.06 24.68
N LEU A 182 -22.15 11.30 23.45
CA LEU A 182 -22.39 12.57 22.75
C LEU A 182 -23.83 12.68 22.27
N PHE A 183 -24.42 11.56 21.84
CA PHE A 183 -25.85 11.50 21.52
C PHE A 183 -26.71 11.81 22.76
N VAL A 184 -26.38 11.22 23.91
CA VAL A 184 -27.07 11.51 25.19
C VAL A 184 -26.96 12.99 25.56
N ALA A 185 -25.77 13.59 25.42
CA ALA A 185 -25.56 15.02 25.67
C ALA A 185 -26.34 15.92 24.69
N TRP A 186 -26.39 15.53 23.41
CA TRP A 186 -27.20 16.22 22.40
C TRP A 186 -28.69 16.18 22.73
N CYS A 187 -29.22 15.02 23.12
CA CYS A 187 -30.58 14.86 23.62
C CYS A 187 -30.82 15.77 24.84
N LYS A 188 -29.88 15.81 25.79
CA LYS A 188 -29.95 16.65 27.00
C LYS A 188 -30.04 18.15 26.71
N GLY A 189 -29.35 18.62 25.67
CA GLY A 189 -29.40 20.02 25.23
C GLY A 189 -30.69 20.39 24.47
N LYS A 190 -31.42 19.40 23.95
CA LYS A 190 -32.67 19.60 23.19
C LYS A 190 -33.92 19.36 24.04
N ASP A 191 -33.87 18.46 25.00
CA ASP A 191 -34.97 18.16 25.90
C ASP A 191 -35.22 19.34 26.85
N LYS A 192 -36.44 19.86 26.87
CA LYS A 192 -36.85 20.95 27.79
C LYS A 192 -36.68 20.58 29.26
N SER A 193 -36.72 19.29 29.59
CA SER A 193 -36.48 18.79 30.95
C SER A 193 -34.99 18.55 31.26
N GLY A 194 -34.09 18.78 30.30
CA GLY A 194 -32.65 18.53 30.48
C GLY A 194 -32.31 17.05 30.71
N MET A 195 -33.08 16.13 30.12
CA MET A 195 -32.90 14.68 30.26
C MET A 195 -32.08 14.13 29.08
N GLY A 196 -31.10 13.28 29.39
CA GLY A 196 -30.39 12.50 28.38
C GLY A 196 -31.24 11.31 27.94
N TRP A 197 -31.08 10.90 26.68
CA TRP A 197 -31.77 9.73 26.12
C TRP A 197 -30.77 8.84 25.41
N GLU A 198 -30.76 7.56 25.79
CA GLU A 198 -29.86 6.55 25.23
C GLU A 198 -30.68 5.47 24.52
N PHE A 199 -30.22 5.05 23.35
CA PHE A 199 -30.84 3.98 22.59
C PHE A 199 -30.39 2.62 23.12
N ASN A 200 -31.33 1.76 23.47
CA ASN A 200 -31.03 0.39 23.86
C ASN A 200 -31.42 -0.58 22.74
N GLU A 201 -30.41 -1.13 22.07
CA GLU A 201 -30.54 -2.04 20.93
C GLU A 201 -31.39 -3.28 21.23
N ASN A 202 -31.34 -3.80 22.47
CA ASN A 202 -32.09 -4.99 22.86
C ASN A 202 -33.60 -4.74 22.94
N THR A 203 -34.00 -3.48 23.18
CA THR A 203 -35.40 -3.09 23.35
C THR A 203 -35.94 -2.24 22.19
N GLY A 204 -35.07 -1.82 21.27
CA GLY A 204 -35.41 -0.90 20.19
C GLY A 204 -35.97 0.45 20.67
N SER A 205 -35.77 0.80 21.94
CA SER A 205 -36.40 1.96 22.60
C SER A 205 -35.37 2.83 23.31
N TYR A 206 -35.71 4.10 23.48
CA TYR A 206 -34.89 5.09 24.16
C TYR A 206 -35.21 5.15 25.65
N HIS A 207 -34.17 5.03 26.48
CA HIS A 207 -34.28 5.11 27.93
C HIS A 207 -33.73 6.43 28.42
N SER A 208 -34.38 7.01 29.43
CA SER A 208 -33.88 8.23 30.07
C SER A 208 -32.62 7.93 30.86
N VAL A 209 -31.57 8.73 30.64
CA VAL A 209 -30.30 8.68 31.36
C VAL A 209 -30.08 10.04 32.04
N SER A 210 -29.76 10.01 33.34
CA SER A 210 -29.56 11.22 34.15
C SER A 210 -28.18 11.85 33.93
#